data_AF-A0A0M0K3Z6-F1
#
_entry.id   AF-A0A0M0K3Z6-F1
#
_cell.length_a   1.000
_cell.length_b   1.000
_cell.length_c   1.000
_cell.angle_alpha   90.00
_cell.angle_beta   90.00
_cell.angle_gamma   90.00
#
_symmetry.space_group_name_H-M   'P 1'
#
loop_
_entity.id
_entity.type
_entity.pdbx_description
1 polymer ?
#
loop_
_entity_poly.entity_id
_entity_poly.type
_entity_poly.pdbx_seq_one_letter_code
_entity_poly.pdbx_strand_id
1 'polypeptide(L)'
;MKTAAEAYHLCAERGAALCKAPSWILVLQSSLAGCYIGMGGLLSVTVAGGANQLAIDNPSLRSFIIAILFPINLVIITVTGGLLFTGATFTTPSAWLEGKASLVNVFRVIGLAWCGNMIGGILFALLVHWCGL
;
A
#
# COMPACT_ATOMS: atom_id res chain seq x y z
N MET A 1 24.64 6.52 0.59
CA MET A 1 23.30 6.91 0.11
C MET A 1 23.29 6.72 -1.39
N LYS A 2 22.31 6.03 -1.98
CA LYS A 2 22.26 5.82 -3.44
C LYS A 2 21.97 7.15 -4.15
N THR A 3 22.48 7.32 -5.36
CA THR A 3 22.15 8.48 -6.20
C THR A 3 20.72 8.38 -6.75
N ALA A 4 20.15 9.48 -7.24
CA ALA A 4 18.80 9.49 -7.82
C ALA A 4 18.67 8.51 -9.00
N ALA A 5 19.70 8.43 -9.85
CA ALA A 5 19.76 7.50 -10.98
C ALA A 5 19.76 6.04 -10.50
N GLU A 6 20.59 5.71 -9.51
CA GLU A 6 20.65 4.37 -8.93
C GLU A 6 19.32 3.95 -8.28
N ALA A 7 18.64 4.88 -7.61
CA ALA A 7 17.34 4.64 -7.00
C ALA A 7 16.26 4.35 -8.05
N TYR A 8 16.26 5.11 -9.15
CA TYR A 8 15.35 4.88 -10.27
C TYR A 8 15.56 3.49 -10.89
N HIS A 9 16.81 3.11 -11.21
CA HIS A 9 17.07 1.79 -11.79
C HIS A 9 16.68 0.66 -10.84
N LEU A 10 16.84 0.83 -9.52
CA LEU A 10 16.36 -0.15 -8.53
C LEU A 10 14.83 -0.32 -8.59
N CYS A 11 14.09 0.77 -8.79
CA CYS A 11 12.64 0.72 -8.93
C CYS A 11 12.21 0.03 -10.23
N ALA A 12 12.92 0.27 -11.32
CA ALA A 12 12.70 -0.42 -12.59
C ALA A 12 13.02 -1.93 -12.50
N GLU A 13 14.10 -2.32 -11.81
CA GLU A 13 14.41 -3.73 -11.52
C GLU A 13 13.30 -4.40 -10.69
N ARG A 14 12.82 -3.72 -9.65
CA ARG A 14 11.70 -4.22 -8.85
C ARG A 14 10.44 -4.39 -9.69
N GLY A 15 10.12 -3.42 -10.56
CA GLY A 15 8.99 -3.52 -11.49
C GLY A 15 9.12 -4.69 -12.45
N ALA A 16 10.32 -4.93 -12.98
CA ALA A 16 10.59 -6.07 -13.86
C ALA A 16 10.40 -7.42 -13.13
N ALA A 17 10.84 -7.51 -11.87
CA ALA A 17 10.63 -8.70 -11.04
C ALA A 17 9.14 -8.97 -10.79
N LEU A 18 8.35 -7.92 -10.46
CA LEU A 18 6.90 -8.04 -10.29
C LEU A 18 6.20 -8.49 -11.58
N CYS A 19 6.63 -7.98 -12.73
CA CYS A 19 6.08 -8.38 -14.03
C CYS A 19 6.35 -9.86 -14.38
N LYS A 20 7.40 -10.47 -13.83
CA LYS A 20 7.72 -11.91 -14.00
C LYS A 20 7.06 -12.81 -12.95
N ALA A 21 6.56 -12.23 -11.86
CA ALA A 21 5.96 -13.01 -10.78
C ALA A 21 4.62 -13.65 -11.22
N PRO A 22 4.30 -14.84 -10.69
CA PRO A 22 3.04 -15.51 -10.97
C PRO A 22 1.88 -14.73 -10.34
N SER A 23 0.73 -14.70 -11.02
CA SER A 23 -0.42 -13.88 -10.63
C SER A 23 -0.93 -14.18 -9.22
N TRP A 24 -0.88 -15.43 -8.76
CA TRP A 24 -1.34 -15.80 -7.42
C TRP A 24 -0.48 -15.19 -6.31
N ILE A 25 0.84 -15.05 -6.52
CA ILE A 25 1.74 -14.36 -5.57
C ILE A 25 1.40 -12.88 -5.54
N LEU A 26 1.17 -12.26 -6.71
CA LEU A 26 0.80 -10.85 -6.80
C LEU A 26 -0.51 -10.57 -6.06
N VAL A 27 -1.52 -11.43 -6.23
CA VAL A 27 -2.80 -11.33 -5.51
C VAL A 27 -2.61 -11.50 -4.00
N LEU A 28 -1.80 -12.47 -3.56
CA LEU A 28 -1.53 -12.67 -2.13
C LEU A 28 -0.81 -11.47 -1.51
N GLN A 29 0.28 -11.00 -2.13
CA GLN A 29 1.06 -9.86 -1.66
C GLN A 29 0.25 -8.56 -1.66
N SER A 30 -0.63 -8.38 -2.63
CA SER A 30 -1.51 -7.20 -2.70
C SER A 30 -2.68 -7.28 -1.73
N SER A 31 -3.23 -8.47 -1.49
CA SER A 31 -4.24 -8.67 -0.44
C SER A 31 -3.67 -8.38 0.94
N LEU A 32 -2.47 -8.88 1.24
CA LEU A 32 -1.78 -8.56 2.50
C LEU A 32 -1.52 -7.06 2.65
N ALA A 33 -1.07 -6.39 1.59
CA ALA A 33 -0.88 -4.94 1.61
C ALA A 33 -2.21 -4.19 1.88
N GLY A 34 -3.32 -4.66 1.30
CA GLY A 34 -4.66 -4.13 1.58
C GLY A 34 -5.07 -4.26 3.05
N CYS A 35 -4.83 -5.43 3.66
CA CYS A 35 -5.07 -5.64 5.09
C CYS A 35 -4.24 -4.68 5.95
N TYR A 36 -2.95 -4.49 5.63
CA TYR A 36 -2.07 -3.58 6.40
C TYR A 36 -2.51 -2.12 6.30
N ILE A 37 -2.98 -1.67 5.12
CA ILE A 37 -3.60 -0.34 5.00
C ILE A 37 -4.88 -0.25 5.83
N GLY A 38 -5.73 -1.28 5.80
CA GLY A 38 -6.95 -1.36 6.61
C GLY A 38 -6.68 -1.26 8.11
N MET A 39 -5.68 -2.00 8.61
CA MET A 39 -5.22 -1.93 10.01
C MET A 39 -4.80 -0.51 10.40
N GLY A 40 -4.06 0.15 9.51
CA GLY A 40 -3.63 1.53 9.68
C GLY A 40 -4.76 2.54 9.73
N GLY A 41 -5.75 2.36 8.84
CA GLY A 41 -6.96 3.15 8.81
C GLY A 41 -7.74 3.01 10.12
N LEU A 42 -7.94 1.77 10.58
CA LEU A 42 -8.60 1.50 11.86
C LEU A 42 -7.85 2.16 13.03
N LEU A 43 -6.54 1.96 13.14
CA LEU A 43 -5.73 2.60 14.20
C LEU A 43 -5.89 4.12 14.18
N SER A 44 -5.78 4.73 13.01
CA SER A 44 -5.87 6.19 12.86
C SER A 44 -7.23 6.72 13.26
N VAL A 45 -8.31 6.04 12.86
CA VAL A 45 -9.69 6.42 13.18
C VAL A 45 -10.00 6.18 14.66
N THR A 46 -9.55 5.07 15.24
CA THR A 46 -9.76 4.76 16.67
C THR A 46 -9.04 5.76 17.57
N VAL A 47 -7.77 6.07 17.29
CA VAL A 47 -7.01 7.06 18.09
C VAL A 47 -7.59 8.46 17.92
N ALA A 48 -7.90 8.87 16.69
CA ALA A 48 -8.49 10.18 16.43
C ALA A 48 -9.91 10.33 16.98
N GLY A 49 -10.70 9.24 16.98
CA GLY A 49 -12.06 9.19 17.51
C GLY A 49 -12.11 9.14 19.04
N GLY A 50 -11.14 8.49 19.69
CA GLY A 50 -10.96 8.55 21.14
C GLY A 50 -10.59 9.96 21.63
N ALA A 51 -10.02 10.79 20.75
CA ALA A 51 -9.65 12.17 21.01
C ALA A 51 -10.76 13.18 20.64
N ASN A 52 -12.04 12.83 20.79
CA ASN A 52 -13.16 13.68 20.38
C ASN A 52 -13.18 15.07 21.06
N GLN A 53 -12.81 15.19 22.34
CA GLN A 53 -12.66 16.49 23.00
C GLN A 53 -11.51 17.32 22.40
N LEU A 54 -10.38 16.68 22.10
CA LEU A 54 -9.26 17.29 21.38
C LEU A 54 -9.67 17.80 19.98
N ALA A 55 -10.59 17.10 19.31
CA ALA A 55 -11.08 17.47 17.99
C ALA A 55 -11.98 18.71 17.99
N ILE A 56 -12.74 18.91 19.07
CA ILE A 56 -13.63 20.08 19.27
C ILE A 56 -12.79 21.31 19.58
N ASP A 57 -11.82 21.16 20.50
CA ASP A 57 -10.99 22.28 20.94
C ASP A 57 -9.93 22.65 19.89
N ASN A 58 -9.39 21.67 19.15
CA ASN A 58 -8.29 21.85 18.21
C ASN A 58 -8.36 20.86 17.00
N PRO A 59 -9.16 21.13 15.97
CA PRO A 59 -9.30 20.28 14.78
C PRO A 59 -7.97 19.96 14.06
N SER A 60 -7.01 20.90 14.09
CA SER A 60 -5.68 20.74 13.50
C SER A 60 -4.86 19.63 14.17
N LEU A 61 -5.01 19.47 15.49
CA LEU A 61 -4.28 18.47 16.26
C LEU A 61 -4.77 17.06 15.96
N ARG A 62 -6.08 16.87 15.76
CA ARG A 62 -6.65 15.60 15.28
C ARG A 62 -6.08 15.20 13.91
N SER A 63 -6.02 16.14 12.98
CA SER A 63 -5.49 15.90 11.63
C SER A 63 -3.99 15.56 11.67
N PHE A 64 -3.23 16.21 12.56
CA PHE A 64 -1.82 15.92 12.79
C PHE A 64 -1.59 14.49 13.31
N ILE A 65 -2.41 14.03 14.27
CA ILE A 65 -2.33 12.65 14.80
C ILE A 65 -2.56 11.63 13.69
N ILE A 66 -3.60 11.80 12.87
CA ILE A 66 -3.86 10.93 11.72
C ILE A 66 -2.67 10.95 10.75
N ALA A 67 -2.10 12.12 10.48
CA ALA A 67 -0.97 12.28 9.55
C ALA A 67 0.31 11.56 10.02
N ILE A 68 0.56 11.48 11.33
CA ILE A 68 1.72 10.76 11.88
C ILE A 68 1.50 9.23 11.89
N LEU A 69 0.27 8.78 12.14
CA LEU A 69 -0.04 7.35 12.20
C LEU A 69 -0.06 6.70 10.81
N PHE A 70 -0.38 7.46 9.77
CA PHE A 70 -0.51 6.92 8.42
C PHE A 70 0.82 6.37 7.82
N PRO A 71 1.98 7.05 7.93
CA PRO A 71 3.28 6.55 7.45
C PRO A 71 3.71 5.19 8.00
N ILE A 72 3.33 4.86 9.23
CA ILE A 72 3.69 3.58 9.89
C ILE A 72 3.23 2.40 9.03
N ASN A 73 2.08 2.53 8.38
CA ASN A 73 1.51 1.47 7.55
C ASN A 73 2.32 1.23 6.27
N LEU A 74 2.86 2.29 5.68
CA LEU A 74 3.75 2.18 4.52
C LEU A 74 5.07 1.50 4.90
N VAL A 75 5.59 1.74 6.11
CA VAL A 75 6.78 1.05 6.62
C VAL A 75 6.51 -0.46 6.76
N ILE A 76 5.38 -0.85 7.35
CA ILE A 76 5.02 -2.27 7.49
C ILE A 76 4.93 -2.97 6.13
N ILE A 77 4.28 -2.34 5.14
CA ILE A 77 4.13 -2.90 3.79
C ILE A 77 5.50 -3.07 3.10
N THR A 78 6.39 -2.10 3.26
CA THR A 78 7.73 -2.15 2.64
C THR A 78 8.62 -3.22 3.25
N VAL A 79 8.56 -3.43 4.58
CA VAL A 79 9.33 -4.46 5.29
C VAL A 79 8.79 -5.86 5.02
N THR A 80 7.47 -6.03 4.96
CA THR A 80 6.83 -7.34 4.69
C THR A 80 6.89 -7.75 3.22
N GLY A 81 7.25 -6.82 2.32
CA GLY A 81 7.27 -7.08 0.89
C GLY A 81 5.89 -7.08 0.23
N GLY A 82 4.89 -6.44 0.85
CA GLY A 82 3.55 -6.30 0.28
C GLY A 82 3.54 -5.51 -1.04
N LEU A 83 2.57 -5.82 -1.90
CA LEU A 83 2.39 -5.16 -3.19
C LEU A 83 1.24 -4.14 -3.12
N LEU A 84 1.59 -2.88 -2.89
CA LEU A 84 0.62 -1.78 -2.90
C LEU A 84 0.42 -1.24 -4.32
N PHE A 85 -0.82 -0.98 -4.71
CA PHE A 85 -1.21 -0.43 -6.01
C PHE A 85 -0.41 0.83 -6.37
N THR A 86 -0.31 1.79 -5.44
CA THR A 86 0.42 3.05 -5.65
C THR A 86 1.93 2.83 -5.89
N GLY A 87 2.52 1.78 -5.30
CA GLY A 87 3.89 1.38 -5.58
C GLY A 87 4.05 0.66 -6.92
N ALA A 88 3.06 -0.15 -7.29
CA ALA A 88 3.02 -0.85 -8.58
C ALA A 88 2.91 0.14 -9.75
N THR A 89 2.12 1.22 -9.60
CA THR A 89 1.96 2.28 -10.61
C THR A 89 3.22 3.11 -10.84
N PHE A 90 4.22 3.04 -9.96
CA PHE A 90 5.52 3.67 -10.18
C PHE A 90 6.55 2.67 -10.72
N THR A 91 6.69 1.53 -10.04
CA THR A 91 7.75 0.54 -10.33
C THR A 91 7.55 -0.15 -11.68
N THR A 92 6.32 -0.56 -12.01
CA THR A 92 6.08 -1.33 -13.25
C THR A 92 6.13 -0.48 -14.52
N PRO A 93 5.64 0.77 -14.57
CA PRO A 93 5.90 1.64 -15.73
C PRO A 93 7.37 1.98 -15.89
N SER A 94 8.12 2.18 -14.79
CA SER A 94 9.58 2.38 -14.87
C SER A 94 10.27 1.19 -15.53
N ALA A 95 9.84 -0.05 -15.23
CA ALA A 95 10.37 -1.24 -15.89
C ALA A 95 10.04 -1.29 -17.39
N TRP A 96 8.87 -0.78 -17.82
CA TRP A 96 8.52 -0.69 -19.23
C TRP A 96 9.34 0.38 -19.97
N LEU A 97 9.53 1.56 -19.37
CA LEU A 97 10.37 2.63 -19.92
C LEU A 97 11.83 2.18 -20.13
N GLU A 98 12.34 1.35 -19.22
CA GLU A 98 13.67 0.73 -19.34
C GLU A 98 13.71 -0.49 -20.29
N GLY A 99 12.61 -0.84 -20.96
CA GLY A 99 12.54 -1.99 -21.87
C GLY A 99 12.59 -3.36 -21.18
N LYS A 100 12.40 -3.43 -19.86
CA LYS A 100 12.50 -4.66 -19.05
C LYS A 100 11.16 -5.39 -18.87
N ALA A 101 10.05 -4.77 -19.24
CA ALA A 101 8.70 -5.34 -19.15
C ALA A 101 7.84 -4.92 -20.35
N SER A 102 6.85 -5.74 -20.71
CA SER A 102 5.83 -5.37 -21.70
C SER A 102 4.71 -4.57 -21.07
N LEU A 103 4.05 -3.71 -21.86
CA LEU A 103 2.93 -2.90 -21.40
C LEU A 103 1.76 -3.76 -20.89
N VAL A 104 1.54 -4.94 -21.48
CA VAL A 104 0.54 -5.92 -21.03
C VAL A 104 0.83 -6.40 -19.60
N ASN A 105 2.11 -6.67 -19.28
CA ASN A 105 2.51 -7.06 -17.94
C ASN A 105 2.32 -5.93 -16.92
N VAL A 106 2.56 -4.68 -17.32
CA VAL A 106 2.31 -3.51 -16.47
C VAL A 106 0.84 -3.43 -16.08
N PHE A 107 -0.08 -3.47 -17.05
CA PHE A 107 -1.52 -3.45 -16.76
C PHE A 107 -1.98 -4.67 -15.95
N ARG A 108 -1.41 -5.86 -16.20
CA ARG A 108 -1.67 -7.06 -15.39
C ARG A 108 -1.31 -6.83 -13.92
N VAL A 109 -0.10 -6.37 -13.63
CA VAL A 109 0.36 -6.18 -12.25
C VAL A 109 -0.44 -5.08 -11.56
N ILE A 110 -0.66 -3.95 -12.23
CA ILE A 110 -1.44 -2.82 -11.67
C ILE A 110 -2.89 -3.26 -11.37
N GLY A 111 -3.54 -3.95 -12.32
CA GLY A 111 -4.91 -4.46 -12.14
C GLY A 111 -5.01 -5.46 -11.00
N LEU A 112 -4.08 -6.43 -10.93
CA LEU A 112 -4.04 -7.40 -9.82
C LEU A 112 -3.75 -6.73 -8.48
N ALA A 113 -2.85 -5.76 -8.44
CA ALA A 113 -2.53 -5.02 -7.22
C ALA A 113 -3.74 -4.22 -6.71
N TRP A 114 -4.46 -3.55 -7.60
CA TRP A 114 -5.67 -2.81 -7.24
C TRP A 114 -6.76 -3.74 -6.69
N CYS A 115 -7.09 -4.80 -7.41
CA CYS A 115 -8.09 -5.78 -6.98
C CYS A 115 -7.69 -6.45 -5.66
N GLY A 116 -6.43 -6.87 -5.53
CA GLY A 116 -5.94 -7.49 -4.30
C GLY A 116 -5.97 -6.54 -3.11
N ASN A 117 -5.56 -5.28 -3.27
CA ASN A 117 -5.67 -4.29 -2.20
C ASN A 117 -7.13 -4.10 -1.74
N MET A 118 -8.09 -4.07 -2.67
CA MET A 118 -9.51 -4.01 -2.30
C MET A 118 -9.97 -5.27 -1.56
N ILE A 119 -9.61 -6.46 -2.05
CA ILE A 119 -9.96 -7.74 -1.41
C ILE A 119 -9.44 -7.78 0.03
N GLY A 120 -8.17 -7.44 0.24
CA GLY A 120 -7.55 -7.41 1.56
C GLY A 120 -8.18 -6.36 2.49
N GLY A 121 -8.41 -5.15 1.99
CA GLY A 121 -9.04 -4.08 2.76
C GLY A 121 -10.48 -4.42 3.18
N ILE A 122 -11.28 -4.98 2.26
CA ILE A 122 -12.66 -5.41 2.54
C ILE A 122 -12.66 -6.58 3.53
N LEU A 123 -11.82 -7.59 3.31
CA LEU A 123 -11.70 -8.72 4.24
C LEU A 123 -11.37 -8.25 5.65
N PHE A 124 -10.39 -7.35 5.78
CA PHE A 124 -10.02 -6.78 7.06
C PHE A 124 -11.19 -6.00 7.69
N ALA A 125 -11.87 -5.15 6.92
CA ALA A 125 -13.02 -4.39 7.40
C ALA A 125 -14.17 -5.30 7.88
N LEU A 126 -14.44 -6.40 7.17
CA LEU A 126 -15.44 -7.39 7.58
C LEU A 126 -15.05 -8.11 8.88
N LEU A 127 -13.77 -8.48 9.03
CA LEU A 127 -13.27 -9.10 10.26
C LEU A 127 -13.39 -8.15 11.46
N VAL A 128 -13.03 -6.88 11.27
CA VAL A 128 -13.16 -5.83 12.30
C VAL A 128 -14.63 -5.65 12.69
N HIS A 129 -15.52 -5.58 11.71
CA HIS A 129 -16.96 -5.47 11.95
C HIS A 129 -17.50 -6.68 12.75
N TRP A 130 -17.05 -7.90 12.44
CA TRP A 130 -17.42 -9.11 13.19
C TRP A 130 -16.89 -9.14 14.62
N CYS A 131 -15.78 -8.45 14.89
CA CYS A 131 -15.27 -8.24 16.24
C CYS A 131 -16.02 -7.14 17.02
N GLY A 132 -16.98 -6.44 16.40
CA GLY A 132 -17.72 -5.33 17.01
C GLY A 132 -16.89 -4.05 17.16
N LEU A 133 -15.86 -3.90 16.32
CA LEU A 133 -14.99 -2.72 16.25
C LEU A 133 -15.34 -1.82 15.05
#